data_AF-A0A2V7V6G9-F1
#
_entry.id   AF-A0A2V7V6G9-F1
#
_cell.length_a   1.000
_cell.length_b   1.000
_cell.length_c   1.000
_cell.angle_alpha   90.00
_cell.angle_beta   90.00
_cell.angle_gamma   90.00
#
_symmetry.space_group_name_H-M   'P 1'
#
loop_
_entity.id
_entity.type
_entity.pdbx_description
1 polymer ?
#
loop_
_entity_poly.entity_id
_entity_poly.type
_entity_poly.pdbx_seq_one_letter_code
_entity_poly.pdbx_strand_id
1 'polypeptide(L)'
;MKEDDMRPISRRQAIFGTGLAGAGALMAIDTARAGGSGGTGESPQLDERAPIDSARANDAAAPATGRVVTKGRLKQSVSRWCYQKIALSDLAAAVKDMGLTAIDLLKEDEWDALKPYGLLCSMAYATGGGTIADGLNDPKNHDAIVKGLEAGIPKAA
;
A
#
# COMPACT_ATOMS: atom_id res chain seq x y z
N MET A 1 -37.39 -11.52 -12.42
CA MET A 1 -38.57 -11.39 -11.55
C MET A 1 -38.92 -12.78 -11.06
N LYS A 2 -38.72 -13.12 -9.78
CA LYS A 2 -39.02 -12.31 -8.61
C LYS A 2 -37.99 -12.50 -7.48
N GLU A 3 -37.56 -11.38 -6.90
CA GLU A 3 -37.32 -11.21 -5.47
C GLU A 3 -38.39 -11.95 -4.65
N ASP A 4 -37.97 -12.74 -3.67
CA ASP A 4 -38.62 -12.91 -2.36
C ASP A 4 -38.09 -14.20 -1.71
N ASP A 5 -36.84 -14.18 -1.23
CA ASP A 5 -36.55 -14.84 0.04
C ASP A 5 -35.21 -14.35 0.64
N MET A 6 -35.21 -14.20 1.96
CA MET A 6 -34.02 -14.29 2.81
C MET A 6 -33.19 -13.03 3.10
N ARG A 7 -33.76 -12.15 3.93
CA ARG A 7 -33.10 -11.62 5.15
C ARG A 7 -34.17 -11.60 6.26
N PRO A 8 -33.88 -11.67 7.59
CA PRO A 8 -32.58 -11.49 8.27
C PRO A 8 -32.32 -12.53 9.40
N ILE A 9 -31.06 -12.75 9.81
CA ILE A 9 -30.79 -13.31 11.16
C ILE A 9 -29.75 -12.44 11.86
N SER A 10 -30.26 -11.66 12.81
CA SER A 10 -29.51 -11.01 13.89
C SER A 10 -29.95 -11.66 15.19
N ARG A 11 -29.01 -12.29 15.92
CA ARG A 11 -28.73 -12.05 17.36
C ARG A 11 -27.91 -13.17 17.99
N ARG A 12 -26.87 -12.72 18.74
CA ARG A 12 -26.35 -13.26 20.02
C ARG A 12 -25.60 -14.61 19.94
N GLN A 13 -24.49 -14.86 20.63
CA GLN A 13 -23.68 -14.16 21.64
C GLN A 13 -22.46 -15.06 21.92
N ALA A 14 -21.25 -14.51 22.06
CA ALA A 14 -20.17 -15.10 22.87
C ALA A 14 -19.06 -14.06 23.12
N ILE A 15 -19.28 -13.10 24.03
CA ILE A 15 -18.63 -12.94 25.35
C ILE A 15 -17.10 -12.92 25.33
N PHE A 16 -16.50 -11.75 25.63
CA PHE A 16 -15.47 -11.56 26.66
C PHE A 16 -15.45 -10.07 27.08
N GLY A 17 -15.65 -9.80 28.38
CA GLY A 17 -15.42 -8.49 29.04
C GLY A 17 -13.91 -8.17 29.07
N THR A 18 -13.40 -7.02 29.51
CA THR A 18 -13.79 -6.05 30.57
C THR A 18 -12.88 -4.83 30.29
N GLY A 19 -13.35 -3.59 30.14
CA GLY A 19 -13.54 -2.63 31.24
C GLY A 19 -12.25 -1.88 31.60
N LEU A 20 -12.14 -0.59 31.24
CA LEU A 20 -11.68 0.48 32.15
C LEU A 20 -12.00 1.87 31.57
N ALA A 21 -12.63 2.69 32.41
CA ALA A 21 -12.98 4.08 32.18
C ALA A 21 -11.79 5.02 32.45
N GLY A 22 -11.80 6.19 31.81
CA GLY A 22 -10.87 7.27 32.09
C GLY A 22 -11.32 8.56 31.41
N ALA A 23 -11.99 9.40 32.19
CA ALA A 23 -12.46 10.72 31.82
C ALA A 23 -11.31 11.73 31.72
N GLY A 24 -11.54 12.83 30.98
CA GLY A 24 -10.95 14.11 31.37
C GLY A 24 -10.42 14.99 30.25
N ALA A 25 -10.82 16.27 30.34
CA ALA A 25 -10.16 17.45 29.80
C ALA A 25 -10.40 17.78 28.32
N LEU A 26 -11.61 18.29 28.11
CA LEU A 26 -11.89 19.55 27.41
C LEU A 26 -10.73 20.57 27.59
N MET A 27 -10.17 21.08 26.50
CA MET A 27 -9.41 22.34 26.48
C MET A 27 -9.87 23.15 25.28
N ALA A 28 -10.30 24.35 25.60
CA ALA A 28 -10.84 25.36 24.71
C ALA A 28 -9.76 25.86 23.74
N ILE A 29 -10.20 26.23 22.54
CA ILE A 29 -9.48 27.16 21.69
C ILE A 29 -10.45 28.30 21.47
N ASP A 30 -10.19 29.40 22.19
CA ASP A 30 -10.84 30.68 22.01
C ASP A 30 -9.99 31.53 21.06
N THR A 31 -10.66 32.48 20.41
CA THR A 31 -10.19 33.61 19.62
C THR A 31 -9.72 33.26 18.19
N ALA A 32 -10.10 33.98 17.12
CA ALA A 32 -10.59 35.35 17.05
C ALA A 32 -11.56 35.53 15.86
N ARG A 33 -12.63 36.28 16.15
CA ARG A 33 -13.48 36.95 15.17
C ARG A 33 -12.85 38.30 14.84
N ALA A 34 -12.50 38.53 13.58
CA ALA A 34 -12.31 39.87 13.02
C ALA A 34 -13.13 39.96 11.73
N GLY A 35 -14.04 40.94 11.69
CA GLY A 35 -14.89 41.24 10.54
C GLY A 35 -14.31 42.33 9.65
N GLY A 36 -15.03 42.62 8.57
CA GLY A 36 -14.79 43.70 7.61
C GLY A 36 -14.65 43.13 6.19
N SER A 37 -15.72 42.96 5.41
CA SER A 37 -16.46 43.97 4.62
C SER A 37 -15.59 44.72 3.60
N GLY A 38 -15.87 44.50 2.32
CA GLY A 38 -15.33 45.32 1.22
C GLY A 38 -15.06 44.48 -0.02
N GLY A 39 -16.04 44.38 -0.92
CA GLY A 39 -15.81 43.86 -2.26
C GLY A 39 -15.44 45.00 -3.19
N THR A 40 -14.44 44.78 -4.04
CA THR A 40 -14.33 45.33 -5.39
C THR A 40 -13.52 44.32 -6.19
N GLY A 41 -14.07 43.88 -7.33
CA GLY A 41 -13.45 42.90 -8.19
C GLY A 41 -12.13 43.39 -8.76
N GLU A 42 -11.12 42.53 -8.71
CA GLU A 42 -9.96 42.57 -9.59
C GLU A 42 -9.49 41.12 -9.76
N SER A 43 -9.37 40.68 -11.01
CA SER A 43 -8.96 39.33 -11.37
C SER A 43 -7.58 39.02 -10.77
N PRO A 44 -7.37 37.97 -9.96
CA PRO A 44 -6.03 37.61 -9.54
C PRO A 44 -5.32 36.94 -10.71
N GLN A 45 -4.48 37.74 -11.36
CA GLN A 45 -3.32 37.32 -12.13
C GLN A 45 -2.71 36.06 -11.50
N LEU A 46 -2.32 35.08 -12.32
CA LEU A 46 -1.61 33.88 -11.86
C LEU A 46 -0.30 34.30 -11.18
N ASP A 47 -0.35 34.45 -9.86
CA ASP A 47 0.81 34.79 -9.05
C ASP A 47 1.72 33.58 -8.90
N GLU A 48 3.01 33.89 -8.92
CA GLU A 48 4.14 32.99 -9.01
C GLU A 48 4.05 31.87 -7.95
N ARG A 49 4.25 30.62 -8.37
CA ARG A 49 4.22 29.45 -7.48
C ARG A 49 5.15 29.70 -6.29
N ALA A 50 4.56 29.80 -5.09
CA ALA A 50 5.29 29.87 -3.84
C ALA A 50 6.41 28.80 -3.80
N PRO A 51 7.63 29.14 -3.36
CA PRO A 51 8.71 28.18 -3.27
C PRO A 51 8.29 27.03 -2.36
N ILE A 52 8.36 25.82 -2.90
CA ILE A 52 8.33 24.59 -2.09
C ILE A 52 9.53 24.65 -1.16
N ASP A 53 9.30 25.04 0.09
CA ASP A 53 10.30 25.01 1.17
C ASP A 53 10.82 23.59 1.31
N SER A 54 11.95 23.31 0.64
CA SER A 54 12.67 22.06 0.75
C SER A 54 13.48 22.05 2.04
N ALA A 55 12.79 22.10 3.18
CA ALA A 55 13.39 21.76 4.47
C ALA A 55 13.56 20.24 4.54
N ARG A 56 14.59 19.72 3.86
CA ARG A 56 15.11 18.38 4.14
C ARG A 56 15.90 18.44 5.44
N ALA A 57 15.21 18.29 6.57
CA ALA A 57 15.87 17.89 7.80
C ALA A 57 16.40 16.46 7.59
N ASN A 58 17.71 16.33 7.39
CA ASN A 58 18.40 15.05 7.44
C ASN A 58 18.69 14.73 8.90
N ASP A 59 17.66 14.37 9.66
CA ASP A 59 17.84 13.75 10.97
C ASP A 59 18.25 12.30 10.74
N ALA A 60 19.54 12.03 10.88
CA ALA A 60 20.05 10.66 10.99
C ALA A 60 19.60 10.06 12.32
N ALA A 61 18.31 9.78 12.43
CA ALA A 61 17.74 9.04 13.55
C ALA A 61 18.22 7.59 13.49
N ALA A 62 18.69 7.07 14.63
CA ALA A 62 18.97 5.65 14.80
C ALA A 62 17.76 4.81 14.35
N PRO A 63 17.97 3.60 13.79
CA PRO A 63 16.86 2.82 13.25
C PRO A 63 15.84 2.58 14.35
N ALA A 64 14.62 3.09 14.14
CA ALA A 64 13.52 2.88 15.06
C ALA A 64 13.25 1.37 15.15
N THR A 65 13.39 0.80 16.34
CA THR A 65 13.27 -0.64 16.62
C THR A 65 11.82 -1.14 16.71
N GLY A 66 10.89 -0.43 16.07
CA GLY A 66 9.46 -0.75 16.11
C GLY A 66 8.89 -1.01 14.72
N ARG A 67 7.73 -1.67 14.68
CA ARG A 67 6.95 -1.82 13.44
C ARG A 67 6.72 -0.44 12.81
N VAL A 68 7.21 -0.25 11.60
CA VAL A 68 7.14 1.03 10.88
C VAL A 68 5.69 1.34 10.46
N VAL A 69 4.96 0.32 10.01
CA VAL A 69 3.54 0.46 9.62
C VAL A 69 2.63 0.20 10.82
N THR A 70 2.19 1.27 11.48
CA THR A 70 1.38 1.16 12.71
C THR A 70 -0.13 1.28 12.48
N LYS A 71 -0.56 2.11 11.52
CA LYS A 71 -1.98 2.44 11.32
C LYS A 71 -2.68 1.58 10.26
N GLY A 72 -1.94 0.78 9.49
CA GLY A 72 -2.50 -0.09 8.44
C GLY A 72 -3.28 0.60 7.30
N ARG A 73 -3.25 1.94 7.23
CA ARG A 73 -4.00 2.71 6.21
C ARG A 73 -3.43 2.56 4.80
N LEU A 74 -2.13 2.32 4.69
CA LEU A 74 -1.43 2.14 3.42
C LEU A 74 -1.06 0.67 3.28
N LYS A 75 -1.49 0.04 2.18
CA LYS A 75 -1.09 -1.33 1.82
C LYS A 75 0.16 -1.25 0.95
N GLN A 76 1.30 -1.13 1.60
CA GLN A 76 2.59 -1.03 0.92
C GLN A 76 3.21 -2.42 0.71
N SER A 77 3.95 -2.54 -0.38
CA SER A 77 4.70 -3.71 -0.78
C SER A 77 6.14 -3.33 -1.13
N VAL A 78 7.02 -4.33 -1.27
CA VAL A 78 8.39 -4.14 -1.74
C VAL A 78 8.69 -5.05 -2.92
N SER A 79 9.49 -4.54 -3.86
CA SER A 79 9.92 -5.28 -5.05
C SER A 79 11.11 -6.19 -4.77
N ARG A 80 10.99 -7.50 -5.04
CA ARG A 80 12.05 -8.51 -4.88
C ARG A 80 13.36 -8.12 -5.55
N TRP A 81 13.29 -7.48 -6.72
CA TRP A 81 14.43 -7.03 -7.53
C TRP A 81 15.43 -6.16 -6.74
N CYS A 82 14.96 -5.32 -5.83
CA CYS A 82 15.83 -4.42 -5.05
C CYS A 82 16.68 -5.16 -4.00
N TYR A 83 16.28 -6.38 -3.63
CA TYR A 83 16.83 -7.14 -2.50
C TYR A 83 17.39 -8.50 -2.93
N GLN A 84 17.81 -8.65 -4.19
CA GLN A 84 18.26 -9.94 -4.77
C GLN A 84 19.34 -10.67 -3.95
N LYS A 85 20.15 -9.93 -3.19
CA LYS A 85 21.22 -10.45 -2.33
C LYS A 85 20.74 -11.04 -1.01
N ILE A 86 19.48 -10.82 -0.64
CA ILE A 86 18.87 -11.31 0.60
C ILE A 86 18.03 -12.55 0.24
N ALA A 87 18.12 -13.58 1.08
CA ALA A 87 17.28 -14.76 0.94
C ALA A 87 15.79 -14.39 1.08
N LEU A 88 14.92 -15.06 0.33
CA LEU A 88 13.49 -14.72 0.31
C LEU A 88 12.84 -14.87 1.70
N SER A 89 13.25 -15.88 2.48
CA SER A 89 12.78 -16.10 3.85
C SER A 89 13.09 -14.92 4.77
N ASP A 90 14.32 -14.39 4.66
CA ASP A 90 14.81 -13.32 5.53
C ASP A 90 14.17 -11.99 5.14
N LEU A 91 13.99 -11.77 3.83
CA LEU A 91 13.22 -10.65 3.31
C LEU A 91 11.76 -10.71 3.78
N ALA A 92 11.10 -11.87 3.69
CA ALA A 92 9.72 -12.05 4.12
C ALA A 92 9.55 -11.81 5.62
N ALA A 93 10.48 -12.29 6.45
CA ALA A 93 10.50 -12.01 7.88
C ALA A 93 10.59 -10.50 8.15
N ALA A 94 11.56 -9.82 7.53
CA ALA A 94 11.74 -8.38 7.70
C ALA A 94 10.52 -7.57 7.23
N VAL A 95 9.92 -7.93 6.10
CA VAL A 95 8.73 -7.28 5.53
C VAL A 95 7.53 -7.40 6.46
N LYS A 96 7.32 -8.59 7.03
CA LYS A 96 6.28 -8.82 8.05
C LYS A 96 6.52 -8.00 9.31
N ASP A 97 7.77 -7.94 9.79
CA ASP A 97 8.13 -7.18 10.99
C ASP A 97 7.93 -5.67 10.81
N MET A 98 8.25 -5.16 9.62
CA MET A 98 7.94 -3.77 9.22
C MET A 98 6.43 -3.48 9.15
N GLY A 99 5.60 -4.51 9.01
CA GLY A 99 4.14 -4.40 8.92
C GLY A 99 3.60 -4.18 7.50
N LEU A 100 4.40 -4.55 6.50
CA LEU A 100 3.98 -4.53 5.09
C LEU A 100 3.11 -5.75 4.76
N THR A 101 2.40 -5.69 3.63
CA THR A 101 1.41 -6.72 3.27
C THR A 101 1.85 -7.64 2.15
N ALA A 102 2.85 -7.25 1.35
CA ALA A 102 3.21 -8.01 0.16
C ALA A 102 4.66 -7.81 -0.30
N ILE A 103 5.15 -8.76 -1.10
CA ILE A 103 6.40 -8.70 -1.86
C ILE A 103 6.07 -8.90 -3.33
N ASP A 104 6.56 -8.03 -4.19
CA ASP A 104 6.30 -8.01 -5.63
C ASP A 104 7.46 -8.60 -6.46
N LEU A 105 7.17 -8.86 -7.73
CA LEU A 105 8.10 -9.36 -8.75
C LEU A 105 8.65 -10.75 -8.44
N LEU A 106 7.87 -11.58 -7.76
CA LEU A 106 8.18 -12.99 -7.54
C LEU A 106 7.77 -13.86 -8.72
N LYS A 107 8.50 -14.94 -8.92
CA LYS A 107 8.14 -16.00 -9.87
C LYS A 107 7.10 -16.93 -9.26
N GLU A 108 6.38 -17.66 -10.12
CA GLU A 108 5.30 -18.59 -9.74
C GLU A 108 5.71 -19.59 -8.64
N ASP A 109 6.93 -20.11 -8.71
CA ASP A 109 7.49 -21.06 -7.76
C ASP A 109 7.81 -20.44 -6.37
N GLU A 110 7.87 -19.11 -6.27
CA GLU A 110 8.19 -18.39 -5.04
C GLU A 110 6.94 -17.89 -4.29
N TRP A 111 5.74 -17.89 -4.90
CA TRP A 111 4.53 -17.32 -4.28
C TRP A 111 4.15 -18.03 -2.98
N ASP A 112 4.25 -19.35 -2.97
CA ASP A 112 3.88 -20.19 -1.83
C ASP A 112 4.80 -19.99 -0.63
N ALA A 113 6.03 -19.52 -0.85
CA ALA A 113 6.99 -19.23 0.21
C ALA A 113 6.57 -18.04 1.10
N LEU A 114 5.64 -17.20 0.63
CA LEU A 114 5.13 -16.06 1.40
C LEU A 114 4.01 -16.43 2.38
N LYS A 115 3.28 -17.53 2.12
CA LYS A 115 2.11 -17.95 2.92
C LYS A 115 2.40 -18.05 4.43
N PRO A 116 3.52 -18.66 4.88
CA PRO A 116 3.82 -18.76 6.31
C PRO A 116 4.01 -17.40 7.03
N TYR A 117 4.35 -16.36 6.27
CA TYR A 117 4.54 -15.00 6.80
C TYR A 117 3.26 -14.16 6.78
N GLY A 118 2.17 -14.69 6.21
CA GLY A 118 0.93 -13.94 5.98
C GLY A 118 1.08 -12.84 4.94
N LEU A 119 2.08 -12.95 4.06
CA LEU A 119 2.36 -11.99 2.99
C LEU A 119 1.76 -12.49 1.67
N LEU A 120 1.45 -11.55 0.78
CA LEU A 120 0.94 -11.80 -0.57
C LEU A 120 2.00 -11.47 -1.62
N CYS A 121 1.82 -12.01 -2.82
CA CYS A 121 2.47 -11.50 -4.03
C CYS A 121 1.47 -10.61 -4.77
N SER A 122 1.53 -9.28 -4.60
CA SER A 122 0.58 -8.35 -5.23
C SER A 122 0.83 -8.16 -6.72
N MET A 123 2.06 -8.38 -7.17
CA MET A 123 2.42 -8.37 -8.58
C MET A 123 3.46 -9.48 -8.83
N ALA A 124 3.18 -10.38 -9.77
CA ALA A 124 4.12 -11.45 -10.16
C ALA A 124 4.91 -11.17 -11.45
N TYR A 125 6.09 -11.78 -11.58
CA TYR A 125 6.90 -11.69 -12.78
C TYR A 125 6.21 -12.37 -13.98
N ALA A 126 6.39 -11.83 -15.18
CA ALA A 126 5.88 -12.45 -16.40
C ALA A 126 6.51 -13.83 -16.65
N THR A 127 5.71 -14.78 -17.12
CA THR A 127 6.18 -16.14 -17.46
C THR A 127 6.63 -16.17 -18.92
N GLY A 128 7.71 -16.89 -19.24
CA GLY A 128 7.99 -17.34 -20.63
C GLY A 128 8.53 -16.33 -21.64
N GLY A 129 8.63 -15.02 -21.32
CA GLY A 129 9.22 -14.01 -22.22
C GLY A 129 9.15 -12.58 -21.67
N GLY A 130 9.72 -11.62 -22.41
CA GLY A 130 9.58 -10.19 -22.10
C GLY A 130 10.62 -9.66 -21.11
N THR A 131 11.88 -10.08 -21.25
CA THR A 131 12.97 -9.48 -20.47
C THR A 131 13.15 -8.02 -20.87
N ILE A 132 13.92 -7.26 -20.07
CA ILE A 132 14.23 -5.86 -20.43
C ILE A 132 15.00 -5.78 -21.76
N ALA A 133 15.84 -6.78 -22.07
CA ALA A 133 16.58 -6.84 -23.33
C ALA A 133 15.70 -7.30 -24.49
N ASP A 134 14.82 -8.27 -24.24
CA ASP A 134 13.95 -8.90 -25.23
C ASP A 134 12.49 -8.47 -25.01
N GLY A 135 12.25 -7.18 -25.24
CA GLY A 135 10.97 -6.53 -24.97
C GLY A 135 9.98 -6.55 -26.13
N LEU A 136 8.81 -5.95 -25.89
CA LEU A 136 7.72 -5.75 -26.87
C LEU A 136 8.08 -4.77 -28.01
N ASN A 137 9.24 -4.11 -27.96
CA ASN A 137 9.70 -3.22 -29.01
C ASN A 137 10.15 -3.96 -30.28
N ASP A 138 10.56 -5.23 -30.18
CA ASP A 138 10.85 -6.08 -31.34
C ASP A 138 9.66 -7.04 -31.60
N PRO A 139 8.98 -6.94 -32.76
CA PRO A 139 7.89 -7.84 -33.13
C PRO A 139 8.24 -9.33 -33.07
N LYS A 140 9.51 -9.70 -33.23
CA LYS A 140 9.95 -11.10 -33.15
C LYS A 140 9.72 -11.72 -31.76
N ASN A 141 9.61 -10.89 -30.71
CA ASN A 141 9.39 -11.34 -29.34
C ASN A 141 7.90 -11.49 -29.00
N HIS A 142 6.99 -10.96 -29.83
CA HIS A 142 5.58 -10.82 -29.49
C HIS A 142 4.91 -12.18 -29.23
N ASP A 143 5.09 -13.16 -30.11
CA ASP A 143 4.47 -14.48 -29.97
C ASP A 143 4.87 -15.18 -28.66
N ALA A 144 6.15 -15.08 -28.28
CA ALA A 144 6.66 -15.66 -27.04
C ALA A 144 6.09 -14.95 -25.81
N ILE A 145 6.02 -13.61 -25.84
CA ILE A 145 5.47 -12.80 -24.75
C ILE A 145 3.98 -13.06 -24.58
N VAL A 146 3.20 -13.07 -25.65
CA VAL A 146 1.76 -13.35 -25.62
C VAL A 146 1.50 -14.73 -25.03
N LYS A 147 2.18 -15.76 -25.53
CA LYS A 147 2.08 -17.12 -24.98
C LYS A 147 2.41 -17.18 -23.49
N GLY A 148 3.43 -16.42 -23.08
CA GLY A 148 3.85 -16.30 -21.70
C GLY A 148 2.79 -15.65 -20.80
N LEU A 149 2.17 -14.56 -21.27
CA LEU A 149 1.10 -13.86 -20.57
C LEU A 149 -0.18 -14.69 -20.50
N GLU A 150 -0.58 -15.33 -21.61
CA GLU A 150 -1.74 -16.23 -21.66
C GLU A 150 -1.61 -17.40 -20.67
N ALA A 151 -0.40 -17.93 -20.48
CA ALA A 151 -0.14 -18.97 -19.50
C ALA A 151 -0.04 -18.45 -18.06
N GLY A 152 0.51 -17.25 -17.86
CA GLY A 152 0.80 -16.69 -16.54
C GLY A 152 -0.39 -16.00 -15.87
N ILE A 153 -1.16 -15.21 -16.62
CA ILE A 153 -2.28 -14.42 -16.07
C ILE A 153 -3.32 -15.29 -15.35
N PRO A 154 -3.78 -16.44 -15.89
CA PRO A 154 -4.75 -17.29 -15.20
C PRO A 154 -4.26 -17.86 -13.87
N LYS A 155 -2.94 -18.00 -13.70
CA LYS A 155 -2.35 -18.53 -12.46
C LYS A 155 -2.25 -17.47 -11.36
N ALA A 156 -2.11 -16.20 -11.76
CA ALA A 156 -2.00 -15.06 -10.85
C ALA A 156 -3.37 -14.48 -10.42
N ALA A 157 -4.47 -14.94 -11.03
CA ALA A 157 -5.84 -14.49 -10.74
C ALA A 157 -6.43 -15.18 -9.50
#